data_AF-A0A7S3CWA9-F1
#
_entry.id   AF-A0A7S3CWA9-F1
#
_cell.length_a   1.000
_cell.length_b   1.000
_cell.length_c   1.000
_cell.angle_alpha   90.00
_cell.angle_beta   90.00
_cell.angle_gamma   90.00
#
_symmetry.space_group_name_H-M   'P 1'
#
loop_
_entity.id
_entity.type
_entity.pdbx_description
1 polymer ?
#
loop_
_entity_poly.entity_id
_entity_poly.type
_entity_poly.pdbx_seq_one_letter_code
_entity_poly.pdbx_strand_id
1 'polypeptide(L)'
;MRLVCDFNYDPELYKINHGPGSPPISAVDFAHDQECGWYAKAKKEIFPLYFKIKEQVAEARHAHHFFSTMDTIHRVLFSDPEAFLKEYDSLLPSLEGVDGKKEELLVFSHNDTQENNFLFSEERDELVIIDFEYSMHNYRGMDVASFLNEACLSYEVPESPYFLFDRPMFEQLFPMAKGVDGKEVVSDTFVSSLCQVYLSHYFERHQAKGEGESQAAFMERSLGPMTKQVKLLILQQHLYWCVWCLVMMKGQLEQMAANPADFEAILDAYDFYVHCARMRLELYLEQRGAMGGGPN
;
A
#
# COMPACT_ATOMS: atom_id res chain seq x y z
N MET A 1 6.54 -14.15 6.47
CA MET A 1 5.28 -14.18 7.24
C MET A 1 5.46 -14.45 8.74
N ARG A 2 6.13 -15.54 9.16
CA ARG A 2 6.40 -15.76 10.61
C ARG A 2 7.16 -14.60 11.27
N LEU A 3 8.24 -14.14 10.62
CA LEU A 3 9.01 -12.97 11.06
C LEU A 3 8.14 -11.71 11.14
N VAL A 4 7.31 -11.45 10.12
CA VAL A 4 6.35 -10.33 10.10
C VAL A 4 5.37 -10.42 11.27
N CYS A 5 4.86 -11.61 11.58
CA CYS A 5 4.00 -11.84 12.73
C CYS A 5 4.73 -11.58 14.06
N ASP A 6 5.94 -12.10 14.24
CA ASP A 6 6.74 -11.85 15.45
C ASP A 6 6.99 -10.34 15.63
N PHE A 7 7.32 -9.63 14.55
CA PHE A 7 7.49 -8.18 14.55
C PHE A 7 6.20 -7.43 14.93
N ASN A 8 5.07 -7.80 14.33
CA ASN A 8 3.78 -7.15 14.57
C ASN A 8 3.34 -7.19 16.04
N TYR A 9 3.64 -8.29 16.73
CA TYR A 9 3.26 -8.52 18.12
C TYR A 9 4.44 -8.39 19.09
N ASP A 10 5.53 -7.73 18.69
CA ASP A 10 6.63 -7.43 19.61
C ASP A 10 6.14 -6.45 20.70
N PRO A 11 6.19 -6.82 21.99
CA PRO A 11 5.64 -6.00 23.07
C PRO A 11 6.38 -4.68 23.30
N GLU A 12 7.66 -4.58 22.93
CA GLU A 12 8.43 -3.34 23.07
C GLU A 12 8.14 -2.40 21.91
N LEU A 13 8.04 -2.92 20.69
CA LEU A 13 7.65 -2.11 19.53
C LEU A 13 6.21 -1.61 19.63
N TYR A 14 5.29 -2.42 20.17
CA TYR A 14 3.90 -2.00 20.40
C TYR A 14 3.79 -0.80 21.36
N LYS A 15 4.76 -0.58 22.25
CA LYS A 15 4.78 0.61 23.13
C LYS A 15 5.23 1.88 22.41
N ILE A 16 5.85 1.75 21.23
CA ILE A 16 6.31 2.89 20.44
C ILE A 16 5.09 3.59 19.86
N ASN A 17 4.85 4.81 20.32
CA ASN A 17 3.79 5.66 19.81
C ASN A 17 4.42 6.79 19.00
N HIS A 18 3.92 7.06 17.80
CA HIS A 18 4.36 8.23 17.03
C HIS A 18 3.79 9.50 17.68
N GLY A 19 4.69 10.42 18.02
CA GLY A 19 4.33 11.67 18.70
C GLY A 19 3.71 12.71 17.77
N PRO A 20 3.09 13.78 18.32
CA PRO A 20 2.52 14.87 17.53
C PRO A 20 3.58 15.58 16.67
N GLY A 21 3.30 15.74 15.37
CA GLY A 21 4.21 16.32 14.38
C GLY A 21 4.99 15.29 13.55
N SER A 22 4.86 13.99 13.86
CA SER A 22 5.31 12.91 12.96
C SER A 22 4.37 12.86 11.73
N PRO A 23 4.85 12.52 10.52
CA PRO A 23 3.95 12.30 9.39
C PRO A 23 2.91 11.23 9.78
N PRO A 24 1.68 11.29 9.25
CA PRO A 24 0.59 10.47 9.75
C PRO A 24 0.50 9.25 8.80
N ILE A 25 0.66 8.03 9.31
CA ILE A 25 1.04 6.88 8.45
C ILE A 25 0.18 5.64 8.74
N SER A 26 -1.01 5.81 9.34
CA SER A 26 -1.97 4.72 9.39
C SER A 26 -2.77 4.74 8.08
N ALA A 27 -3.37 3.61 7.73
CA ALA A 27 -4.28 3.57 6.57
C ALA A 27 -5.39 4.62 6.67
N VAL A 28 -5.77 5.07 7.87
CA VAL A 28 -6.77 6.11 8.11
C VAL A 28 -6.21 7.50 7.81
N ASP A 29 -5.04 7.80 8.35
CA ASP A 29 -4.45 9.13 8.34
C ASP A 29 -4.09 9.64 6.95
N PHE A 30 -3.73 8.73 6.04
CA PHE A 30 -3.42 9.02 4.64
C PHE A 30 -4.43 9.98 3.99
N ALA A 31 -5.71 9.68 4.18
CA ALA A 31 -6.84 10.36 3.53
C ALA A 31 -7.45 11.46 4.40
N HIS A 32 -7.48 11.26 5.73
CA HIS A 32 -8.27 12.11 6.64
C HIS A 32 -7.46 13.21 7.32
N ASP A 33 -6.14 13.04 7.50
CA ASP A 33 -5.30 14.09 8.07
C ASP A 33 -5.17 15.25 7.07
N GLN A 34 -5.82 16.37 7.40
CA GLN A 34 -5.90 17.54 6.54
C GLN A 34 -4.57 18.32 6.44
N GLU A 35 -3.66 18.15 7.39
CA GLU A 35 -2.42 18.90 7.46
C GLU A 35 -1.24 18.05 6.99
N CYS A 36 -1.14 16.84 7.52
CA CYS A 36 0.03 16.00 7.32
C CYS A 36 -0.21 14.82 6.36
N GLY A 37 -1.48 14.48 6.07
CA GLY A 37 -1.87 13.35 5.21
C GLY A 37 -1.48 13.56 3.75
N TRP A 38 -1.01 12.49 3.10
CA TRP A 38 -0.49 12.59 1.73
C TRP A 38 -1.56 12.96 0.71
N TYR A 39 -2.81 12.54 0.90
CA TYR A 39 -3.90 12.96 0.03
C TYR A 39 -4.15 14.47 0.09
N ALA A 40 -4.18 15.03 1.30
CA ALA A 40 -4.33 16.47 1.51
C ALA A 40 -3.14 17.26 0.95
N LYS A 41 -1.90 16.78 1.14
CA LYS A 41 -0.69 17.38 0.56
C LYS A 41 -0.70 17.36 -0.96
N ALA A 42 -1.05 16.23 -1.59
CA ALA A 42 -1.16 16.15 -3.05
C ALA A 42 -2.14 17.20 -3.60
N LYS A 43 -3.31 17.33 -2.97
CA LYS A 43 -4.32 18.33 -3.34
C LYS A 43 -3.84 19.78 -3.16
N LYS A 44 -3.22 20.09 -2.02
CA LYS A 44 -2.84 21.46 -1.64
C LYS A 44 -1.53 21.94 -2.29
N GLU A 45 -0.60 21.02 -2.55
CA GLU A 45 0.78 21.36 -2.89
C GLU A 45 1.20 20.86 -4.28
N ILE A 46 0.73 19.69 -4.71
CA ILE A 46 1.18 19.07 -5.96
C ILE A 46 0.36 19.56 -7.15
N PHE A 47 -0.97 19.43 -7.10
CA PHE A 47 -1.81 19.79 -8.25
C PHE A 47 -1.77 21.28 -8.65
N PRO A 48 -1.67 22.25 -7.72
CA PRO A 48 -1.46 23.64 -8.10
C PRO A 48 -0.16 23.86 -8.91
N LEU A 49 0.94 23.20 -8.53
CA LEU A 49 2.19 23.24 -9.29
C LEU A 49 2.03 22.57 -10.65
N TYR A 50 1.42 21.39 -10.68
CA TYR A 50 1.14 20.64 -11.90
C TYR A 50 0.39 21.49 -12.94
N PHE A 51 -0.72 22.13 -12.55
CA PHE A 51 -1.51 22.95 -13.48
C PHE A 51 -0.73 24.15 -14.00
N LYS A 52 0.05 24.80 -13.13
CA LYS A 52 0.95 25.90 -13.53
C LYS A 52 2.00 25.43 -14.56
N ILE A 53 2.64 24.28 -14.34
CA ILE A 53 3.62 23.71 -15.28
C ILE A 53 2.93 23.38 -16.60
N LYS A 54 1.75 22.77 -16.56
CA LYS A 54 0.98 22.39 -17.74
C LYS A 54 0.66 23.59 -18.63
N GLU A 55 0.34 24.74 -18.05
CA GLU A 55 0.14 25.99 -18.82
C GLU A 55 1.40 26.50 -19.51
N GLN A 56 2.59 26.22 -18.93
CA GLN A 56 3.87 26.73 -19.42
C GLN A 56 4.48 25.86 -20.53
N VAL A 57 4.34 24.53 -20.44
CA VAL A 57 5.09 23.57 -21.29
C VAL A 57 4.24 22.43 -21.86
N ALA A 58 2.91 22.61 -21.98
CA ALA A 58 2.00 21.58 -22.51
C ALA A 58 2.43 20.97 -23.86
N GLU A 59 3.07 21.76 -24.72
CA GLU A 59 3.49 21.38 -26.08
C GLU A 59 4.90 20.76 -26.14
N ALA A 60 5.57 20.55 -25.00
CA ALA A 60 6.89 19.94 -24.96
C ALA A 60 6.86 18.45 -25.33
N ARG A 61 7.93 17.98 -25.99
CA ARG A 61 7.94 16.72 -26.75
C ARG A 61 7.75 15.48 -25.88
N HIS A 62 8.34 15.41 -24.67
CA HIS A 62 8.17 14.25 -23.78
C HIS A 62 7.17 14.50 -22.66
N ALA A 63 6.55 15.68 -22.64
CA ALA A 63 5.59 16.05 -21.61
C ALA A 63 4.26 15.28 -21.72
N HIS A 64 3.95 14.70 -22.89
CA HIS A 64 2.68 14.00 -23.12
C HIS A 64 2.47 12.84 -22.14
N HIS A 65 3.51 12.02 -21.88
CA HIS A 65 3.37 10.88 -20.97
C HIS A 65 3.11 11.34 -19.53
N PHE A 66 3.89 12.32 -19.07
CA PHE A 66 3.73 12.95 -17.76
C PHE A 66 2.34 13.55 -17.58
N PHE A 67 1.90 14.44 -18.48
CA PHE A 67 0.59 15.09 -18.39
C PHE A 67 -0.56 14.10 -18.48
N SER A 68 -0.48 13.10 -19.37
CA SER A 68 -1.52 12.07 -19.48
C SER A 68 -1.66 11.27 -18.18
N THR A 69 -0.54 10.94 -17.53
CA THR A 69 -0.52 10.23 -16.25
C THR A 69 -1.12 11.09 -15.15
N MET A 70 -0.63 12.32 -14.98
CA MET A 70 -1.09 13.24 -13.95
C MET A 70 -2.57 13.62 -14.11
N ASP A 71 -3.04 13.84 -15.35
CA ASP A 71 -4.45 14.09 -15.65
C ASP A 71 -5.33 12.90 -15.27
N THR A 72 -4.84 11.68 -15.52
CA THR A 72 -5.57 10.45 -15.17
C THR A 72 -5.65 10.30 -13.66
N ILE A 73 -4.55 10.50 -12.94
CA ILE A 73 -4.55 10.42 -11.48
C ILE A 73 -5.46 11.50 -10.88
N HIS A 74 -5.38 12.75 -11.36
CA HIS A 74 -6.27 13.83 -10.93
C HIS A 74 -7.74 13.48 -11.15
N ARG A 75 -8.09 12.99 -12.34
CA ARG A 75 -9.46 12.62 -12.71
C ARG A 75 -9.99 11.45 -11.88
N VAL A 76 -9.16 10.49 -11.51
CA VAL A 76 -9.63 9.31 -10.77
C VAL A 76 -9.69 9.58 -9.26
N LEU A 77 -8.70 10.29 -8.70
CA LEU A 77 -8.55 10.41 -7.25
C LEU A 77 -8.92 11.79 -6.68
N PHE A 78 -8.88 12.86 -7.48
CA PHE A 78 -8.94 14.24 -6.97
C PHE A 78 -10.07 15.11 -7.54
N SER A 79 -10.71 14.72 -8.65
CA SER A 79 -11.80 15.50 -9.24
C SER A 79 -13.09 15.48 -8.42
N ASP A 80 -13.30 14.41 -7.65
CA ASP A 80 -14.40 14.28 -6.69
C ASP A 80 -13.84 13.74 -5.36
N PRO A 81 -13.32 14.62 -4.49
CA PRO A 81 -12.72 14.19 -3.23
C PRO A 81 -13.71 13.48 -2.30
N GLU A 82 -15.00 13.82 -2.33
CA GLU A 82 -16.00 13.18 -1.47
C GLU A 82 -16.23 11.73 -1.92
N ALA A 83 -16.38 11.51 -3.22
CA ALA A 83 -16.50 10.16 -3.77
C ALA A 83 -15.23 9.32 -3.50
N PHE A 84 -14.05 9.90 -3.70
CA PHE A 84 -12.79 9.23 -3.42
C PHE A 84 -12.66 8.83 -1.94
N LEU A 85 -12.91 9.75 -1.00
CA LEU A 85 -12.81 9.45 0.43
C LEU A 85 -13.78 8.35 0.84
N LYS A 86 -15.01 8.38 0.31
CA LYS A 86 -16.00 7.32 0.55
C LYS A 86 -15.54 5.95 0.03
N GLU A 87 -14.96 5.91 -1.18
CA GLU A 87 -14.41 4.67 -1.75
C GLU A 87 -13.21 4.18 -0.92
N TYR A 88 -12.29 5.08 -0.59
CA TYR A 88 -11.12 4.78 0.22
C TYR A 88 -11.50 4.22 1.60
N ASP A 89 -12.47 4.84 2.29
CA ASP A 89 -12.97 4.37 3.58
C ASP A 89 -13.59 2.98 3.51
N SER A 90 -14.21 2.62 2.37
CA SER A 90 -14.75 1.27 2.17
C SER A 90 -13.67 0.18 2.06
N LEU A 91 -12.42 0.57 1.80
CA LEU A 91 -11.26 -0.32 1.79
C LEU A 91 -10.65 -0.49 3.18
N LEU A 92 -11.04 0.33 4.16
CA LEU A 92 -10.54 0.20 5.52
C LEU A 92 -11.27 -0.92 6.26
N PRO A 93 -10.55 -1.86 6.89
CA PRO A 93 -11.18 -2.93 7.66
C PRO A 93 -12.03 -2.37 8.81
N SER A 94 -13.25 -2.87 8.95
CA SER A 94 -14.10 -2.53 10.10
C SER A 94 -13.49 -3.08 11.39
N LEU A 95 -13.49 -2.26 12.43
CA LEU A 95 -13.15 -2.64 13.79
C LEU A 95 -14.40 -2.94 14.64
N GLU A 96 -15.60 -2.86 14.05
CA GLU A 96 -16.87 -3.12 14.73
C GLU A 96 -17.13 -4.63 14.88
N GLY A 97 -17.69 -5.06 16.02
CA GLY A 97 -18.05 -6.47 16.27
C GLY A 97 -16.89 -7.38 16.69
N VAL A 98 -15.72 -6.80 16.97
CA VAL A 98 -14.57 -7.53 17.51
C VAL A 98 -14.75 -7.61 19.02
N ASP A 99 -14.95 -8.82 19.54
CA ASP A 99 -15.19 -9.08 20.97
C ASP A 99 -14.01 -8.61 21.83
N GLY A 100 -13.96 -7.33 22.19
CA GLY A 100 -13.04 -6.75 23.18
C GLY A 100 -11.55 -6.80 22.87
N LYS A 101 -11.10 -7.53 21.84
CA LYS A 101 -9.68 -7.78 21.54
C LYS A 101 -9.18 -6.95 20.37
N LYS A 102 -9.25 -5.63 20.50
CA LYS A 102 -8.72 -4.71 19.46
C LYS A 102 -7.21 -4.91 19.24
N GLU A 103 -6.50 -5.38 20.28
CA GLU A 103 -5.08 -5.74 20.23
C GLU A 103 -4.79 -6.96 19.33
N GLU A 104 -5.80 -7.78 19.01
CA GLU A 104 -5.66 -8.86 18.02
C GLU A 104 -5.74 -8.38 16.57
N LEU A 105 -6.11 -7.10 16.33
CA LEU A 105 -6.36 -6.56 14.99
C LEU A 105 -5.52 -5.34 14.64
N LEU A 106 -5.14 -4.55 15.65
CA LEU A 106 -4.17 -3.45 15.51
C LEU A 106 -2.84 -3.90 16.09
N VAL A 107 -1.78 -3.73 15.31
CA VAL A 107 -0.43 -4.21 15.61
C VAL A 107 0.58 -3.13 15.24
N PHE A 108 1.82 -3.27 15.70
CA PHE A 108 2.90 -2.44 15.20
C PHE A 108 3.33 -2.95 13.81
N SER A 109 2.85 -2.29 12.77
CA SER A 109 3.06 -2.68 11.37
C SER A 109 4.31 -2.00 10.81
N HIS A 110 5.02 -2.69 9.92
CA HIS A 110 6.16 -2.12 9.20
C HIS A 110 5.70 -1.12 8.13
N ASN A 111 4.55 -1.41 7.51
CA ASN A 111 3.89 -0.71 6.40
C ASN A 111 4.65 -0.72 5.06
N ASP A 112 5.93 -1.11 5.06
CA ASP A 112 6.76 -1.21 3.86
C ASP A 112 7.56 -2.52 3.82
N THR A 113 6.89 -3.65 3.62
CA THR A 113 7.53 -4.98 3.57
C THR A 113 8.08 -5.32 2.18
N GLN A 114 8.82 -4.39 1.57
CA GLN A 114 9.59 -4.59 0.34
C GLN A 114 10.89 -5.38 0.58
N GLU A 115 11.44 -5.98 -0.47
CA GLU A 115 12.52 -6.96 -0.41
C GLU A 115 13.82 -6.43 0.24
N ASN A 116 14.17 -5.16 0.01
CA ASN A 116 15.38 -4.54 0.56
C ASN A 116 15.28 -4.24 2.06
N ASN A 117 14.07 -4.29 2.62
CA ASN A 117 13.83 -4.13 4.06
C ASN A 117 13.98 -5.45 4.82
N PHE A 118 14.26 -6.56 4.12
CA PHE A 118 14.59 -7.86 4.72
C PHE A 118 16.06 -8.20 4.47
N LEU A 119 16.87 -8.20 5.52
CA LEU A 119 18.28 -8.58 5.44
C LEU A 119 18.47 -10.00 5.95
N PHE A 120 19.09 -10.84 5.12
CA PHE A 120 19.51 -12.18 5.53
C PHE A 120 20.98 -12.16 5.97
N SER A 121 21.24 -12.58 7.20
CA SER A 121 22.58 -12.76 7.75
C SER A 121 23.00 -14.22 7.57
N GLU A 122 23.91 -14.49 6.63
CA GLU A 122 24.47 -15.84 6.43
C GLU A 122 25.19 -16.35 7.69
N GLU A 123 25.88 -15.47 8.42
CA GLU A 123 26.61 -15.85 9.64
C GLU A 123 25.69 -16.32 10.77
N ARG A 124 24.48 -15.76 10.85
CA ARG A 124 23.51 -16.06 11.91
C ARG A 124 22.37 -16.99 11.44
N ASP A 125 22.31 -17.29 10.15
CA ASP A 125 21.20 -17.97 9.49
C ASP A 125 19.84 -17.33 9.87
N GLU A 126 19.81 -15.99 9.85
CA GLU A 126 18.70 -15.19 10.38
C GLU A 126 18.25 -14.13 9.38
N LEU A 127 16.92 -14.00 9.24
CA LEU A 127 16.28 -12.92 8.49
C LEU A 127 15.85 -11.83 9.48
N VAL A 128 16.25 -10.58 9.23
CA VAL A 128 15.90 -9.42 10.06
C VAL A 128 15.16 -8.38 9.23
N ILE A 129 14.25 -7.64 9.88
CA ILE A 129 13.54 -6.50 9.28
C ILE A 129 14.29 -5.22 9.66
N ILE A 130 14.45 -4.32 8.70
CA ILE A 130 15.07 -3.01 8.87
C ILE A 130 14.21 -1.92 8.23
N ASP A 131 14.63 -0.66 8.41
CA ASP A 131 14.03 0.53 7.81
C ASP A 131 12.57 0.82 8.24
N PHE A 132 12.45 1.23 9.50
CA PHE A 132 11.15 1.46 10.15
C PHE A 132 10.54 2.84 9.85
N GLU A 133 10.90 3.50 8.73
CA GLU A 133 10.51 4.88 8.47
C GLU A 133 8.98 5.09 8.36
N TYR A 134 8.26 4.07 7.86
CA TYR A 134 6.80 4.05 7.79
C TYR A 134 6.13 3.26 8.91
N SER A 135 6.89 2.64 9.80
CA SER A 135 6.34 1.69 10.78
C SER A 135 5.44 2.36 11.80
N MET A 136 4.25 1.83 12.04
CA MET A 136 3.35 2.32 13.09
C MET A 136 2.17 1.39 13.38
N HIS A 137 1.32 1.78 14.33
CA HIS A 137 0.08 1.08 14.62
C HIS A 137 -0.85 1.04 13.40
N ASN A 138 -1.11 -0.15 12.89
CA ASN A 138 -1.98 -0.37 11.74
C ASN A 138 -2.71 -1.72 11.86
N TYR A 139 -3.61 -1.99 10.92
CA TYR A 139 -4.29 -3.27 10.82
C TYR A 139 -3.29 -4.41 10.60
N ARG A 140 -3.44 -5.54 11.30
CA ARG A 140 -2.54 -6.72 11.17
C ARG A 140 -2.38 -7.26 9.76
N GLY A 141 -3.39 -7.07 8.91
CA GLY A 141 -3.33 -7.46 7.51
C GLY A 141 -2.45 -6.57 6.65
N MET A 142 -2.01 -5.42 7.17
CA MET A 142 -1.29 -4.41 6.38
C MET A 142 0.05 -4.94 5.90
N ASP A 143 0.91 -5.47 6.78
CA ASP A 143 2.21 -5.98 6.35
C ASP A 143 2.12 -7.21 5.43
N VAL A 144 1.03 -7.98 5.55
CA VAL A 144 0.75 -9.10 4.63
C VAL A 144 0.34 -8.57 3.26
N ALA A 145 -0.54 -7.56 3.21
CA ALA A 145 -0.94 -6.89 1.98
C ALA A 145 0.25 -6.20 1.30
N SER A 146 1.07 -5.50 2.10
CA SER A 146 2.31 -4.88 1.65
C SER A 146 3.25 -5.88 1.02
N PHE A 147 3.46 -7.02 1.66
CA PHE A 147 4.36 -8.03 1.14
C PHE A 147 3.89 -8.57 -0.21
N LEU A 148 2.58 -8.80 -0.34
CA LEU A 148 1.99 -9.28 -1.60
C LEU A 148 2.13 -8.26 -2.75
N ASN A 149 1.98 -6.97 -2.44
CA ASN A 149 2.15 -5.91 -3.42
C ASN A 149 3.60 -5.76 -3.88
N GLU A 150 4.56 -5.88 -2.96
CA GLU A 150 5.99 -5.74 -3.27
C GLU A 150 6.58 -7.01 -3.88
N ALA A 151 6.03 -8.20 -3.60
CA ALA A 151 6.50 -9.45 -4.19
C ALA A 151 6.43 -9.50 -5.73
N CYS A 152 5.66 -8.61 -6.36
CA CYS A 152 5.58 -8.47 -7.82
C CYS A 152 6.51 -7.39 -8.38
N LEU A 153 7.31 -6.74 -7.53
CA LEU A 153 8.16 -5.62 -7.90
C LEU A 153 9.62 -5.98 -7.63
N SER A 154 10.50 -5.42 -8.46
CA SER A 154 11.94 -5.46 -8.24
C SER A 154 12.50 -4.08 -8.51
N TYR A 155 13.27 -3.57 -7.56
CA TYR A 155 13.96 -2.28 -7.67
C TYR A 155 15.42 -2.42 -8.13
N GLU A 156 15.89 -3.64 -8.44
CA GLU A 156 17.24 -3.92 -8.94
C GLU A 156 17.38 -3.64 -10.45
N VAL A 157 16.89 -2.49 -10.91
CA VAL A 157 16.88 -2.11 -12.33
C VAL A 157 17.73 -0.84 -12.53
N PRO A 158 18.85 -0.92 -13.27
CA PRO A 158 19.79 0.21 -13.41
C PRO A 158 19.31 1.29 -14.41
N GLU A 159 18.28 1.01 -15.21
CA GLU A 159 17.77 1.90 -16.25
C GLU A 159 16.34 2.35 -15.92
N SER A 160 15.95 3.55 -16.37
CA SER A 160 14.58 4.07 -16.20
C SER A 160 13.55 3.03 -16.71
N PRO A 161 12.47 2.76 -15.96
CA PRO A 161 11.97 3.50 -14.80
C PRO A 161 12.55 3.07 -13.45
N TYR A 162 13.68 2.33 -13.41
CA TYR A 162 14.38 1.86 -12.21
C TYR A 162 13.60 0.86 -11.35
N PHE A 163 12.53 0.28 -11.91
CA PHE A 163 11.85 -0.87 -11.33
C PHE A 163 11.27 -1.76 -12.44
N LEU A 164 11.01 -3.02 -12.10
CA LEU A 164 10.33 -3.99 -12.94
C LEU A 164 9.07 -4.48 -12.22
N PHE A 165 7.96 -4.56 -12.95
CA PHE A 165 6.77 -5.27 -12.52
C PHE A 165 6.74 -6.67 -13.14
N ASP A 166 6.87 -7.69 -12.30
CA ASP A 166 6.81 -9.10 -12.69
C ASP A 166 5.34 -9.55 -12.84
N ARG A 167 4.81 -9.38 -14.06
CA ARG A 167 3.45 -9.80 -14.41
C ARG A 167 3.24 -11.31 -14.20
N PRO A 168 4.14 -12.22 -14.62
CA PRO A 168 4.02 -13.64 -14.30
C PRO A 168 3.91 -13.96 -12.80
N MET A 169 4.66 -13.26 -11.94
CA MET A 169 4.53 -13.40 -10.49
C MET A 169 3.17 -12.89 -10.01
N PHE A 170 2.75 -11.72 -10.47
CA PHE A 170 1.44 -11.16 -10.14
C PHE A 170 0.29 -12.12 -10.46
N GLU A 171 0.31 -12.75 -11.64
CA GLU A 171 -0.72 -13.73 -12.04
C GLU A 171 -0.70 -15.01 -11.19
N GLN A 172 0.46 -15.38 -10.63
CA GLN A 172 0.57 -16.49 -9.68
C GLN A 172 0.06 -16.13 -8.29
N LEU A 173 0.32 -14.91 -7.82
CA LEU A 173 -0.14 -14.42 -6.51
C LEU A 173 -1.64 -14.11 -6.52
N PHE A 174 -2.16 -13.64 -7.66
CA PHE A 174 -3.55 -13.23 -7.87
C PHE A 174 -4.21 -13.97 -9.04
N PRO A 175 -4.30 -15.31 -9.01
CA PRO A 175 -4.81 -16.06 -10.14
C PRO A 175 -6.31 -15.81 -10.33
N MET A 176 -6.72 -15.57 -11.58
CA MET A 176 -8.12 -15.41 -11.92
C MET A 176 -8.87 -16.75 -11.86
N ALA A 177 -10.08 -16.72 -11.31
CA ALA A 177 -10.97 -17.87 -11.19
C ALA A 177 -12.40 -17.47 -11.58
N LYS A 178 -13.25 -18.46 -11.89
CA LYS A 178 -14.68 -18.22 -12.10
C LYS A 178 -15.41 -18.15 -10.77
N GLY A 179 -16.03 -17.01 -10.50
CA GLY A 179 -16.92 -16.79 -9.37
C GLY A 179 -18.23 -17.57 -9.50
N VAL A 180 -19.01 -17.58 -8.40
CA VAL A 180 -20.30 -18.29 -8.32
C VAL A 180 -21.32 -17.74 -9.33
N ASP A 181 -21.24 -16.46 -9.67
CA ASP A 181 -22.05 -15.79 -10.69
C ASP A 181 -21.50 -15.95 -12.12
N GLY A 182 -20.42 -16.73 -12.29
CA GLY A 182 -19.75 -16.97 -13.56
C GLY A 182 -18.80 -15.85 -14.01
N LYS A 183 -18.67 -14.75 -13.26
CA LYS A 183 -17.72 -13.67 -13.56
C LYS A 183 -16.30 -14.07 -13.15
N GLU A 184 -15.31 -13.50 -13.82
CA GLU A 184 -13.92 -13.67 -13.41
C GLU A 184 -13.64 -12.85 -12.15
N VAL A 185 -13.06 -13.50 -11.15
CA VAL A 185 -12.68 -12.92 -9.85
C VAL A 185 -11.27 -13.36 -9.49
N VAL A 186 -10.57 -12.56 -8.68
CA VAL A 186 -9.27 -12.99 -8.13
C VAL A 186 -9.50 -14.05 -7.07
N SER A 187 -8.88 -15.22 -7.26
CA SER A 187 -8.83 -16.29 -6.25
C SER A 187 -8.09 -15.80 -5.01
N ASP A 188 -8.64 -16.12 -3.84
CA ASP A 188 -8.04 -15.78 -2.56
C ASP A 188 -7.12 -16.89 -2.02
N THR A 189 -6.85 -17.94 -2.80
CA THR A 189 -6.14 -19.14 -2.33
C THR A 189 -4.74 -18.81 -1.78
N PHE A 190 -3.95 -18.02 -2.52
CA PHE A 190 -2.59 -17.67 -2.09
C PHE A 190 -2.61 -16.69 -0.91
N VAL A 191 -3.47 -15.68 -0.96
CA VAL A 191 -3.69 -14.72 0.14
C VAL A 191 -4.07 -15.47 1.43
N SER A 192 -5.02 -16.40 1.34
CA SER A 192 -5.48 -17.24 2.44
C SER A 192 -4.36 -18.13 2.98
N SER A 193 -3.49 -18.66 2.11
CA SER A 193 -2.33 -19.46 2.53
C SER A 193 -1.32 -18.63 3.34
N LEU A 194 -1.02 -17.41 2.93
CA LEU A 194 -0.16 -16.51 3.73
C LEU A 194 -0.82 -16.13 5.07
N CYS A 195 -2.13 -15.82 5.04
CA CYS A 195 -2.90 -15.54 6.25
C CYS A 195 -2.88 -16.74 7.21
N GLN A 196 -2.97 -17.97 6.69
CA GLN A 196 -2.90 -19.19 7.50
C GLN A 196 -1.54 -19.35 8.18
N VAL A 197 -0.44 -19.09 7.48
CA VAL A 197 0.91 -19.15 8.07
C VAL A 197 1.05 -18.10 9.18
N TYR A 198 0.59 -16.87 8.94
CA TYR A 198 0.62 -15.78 9.91
C TYR A 198 -0.22 -16.12 11.15
N LEU A 199 -1.48 -16.51 10.97
CA LEU A 199 -2.42 -16.80 12.05
C LEU A 199 -2.02 -18.04 12.87
N SER A 200 -1.48 -19.08 12.22
CA SER A 200 -1.00 -20.27 12.93
C SER A 200 0.17 -19.90 13.86
N HIS A 201 1.11 -19.10 13.37
CA HIS A 201 2.25 -18.64 14.16
C HIS A 201 1.81 -17.71 15.31
N TYR A 202 0.85 -16.81 15.04
CA TYR A 202 0.23 -15.98 16.06
C TYR A 202 -0.39 -16.84 17.19
N PHE A 203 -1.20 -17.84 16.82
CA PHE A 203 -1.85 -18.73 17.76
C PHE A 203 -0.82 -19.43 18.66
N GLU A 204 0.22 -20.02 18.06
CA GLU A 204 1.28 -20.74 18.79
C GLU A 204 2.06 -19.85 19.76
N ARG A 205 2.36 -18.61 19.38
CA ARG A 205 3.25 -17.72 20.15
C ARG A 205 2.54 -16.86 21.18
N HIS A 206 1.33 -16.41 20.86
CA HIS A 206 0.62 -15.36 21.60
C HIS A 206 -0.68 -15.84 22.25
N GLN A 207 -1.49 -16.66 21.55
CA GLN A 207 -2.81 -17.07 22.06
C GLN A 207 -2.78 -18.38 22.88
N ALA A 208 -1.96 -19.36 22.47
CA ALA A 208 -1.84 -20.67 23.11
C ALA A 208 -1.36 -20.58 24.58
N LYS A 209 -0.88 -19.42 25.01
CA LYS A 209 -0.41 -19.16 26.38
C LYS A 209 -1.52 -18.75 27.36
N GLY A 210 -2.77 -18.51 26.90
CA GLY A 210 -3.79 -17.88 27.76
C GLY A 210 -5.23 -18.37 27.66
N GLU A 211 -5.65 -19.08 26.60
CA GLU A 211 -7.07 -19.41 26.38
C GLU A 211 -7.29 -20.86 25.95
N GLY A 212 -8.36 -21.48 26.45
CA GLY A 212 -8.75 -22.86 26.13
C GLY A 212 -9.36 -23.06 24.74
N GLU A 213 -9.21 -22.09 23.83
CA GLU A 213 -9.63 -22.23 22.43
C GLU A 213 -8.66 -23.16 21.69
N SER A 214 -9.19 -24.05 20.84
CA SER A 214 -8.34 -24.89 19.99
C SER A 214 -7.87 -24.12 18.75
N GLN A 215 -6.70 -24.46 18.21
CA GLN A 215 -6.18 -23.85 16.98
C GLN A 215 -7.18 -23.98 15.82
N ALA A 216 -7.90 -25.11 15.73
CA ALA A 216 -8.93 -25.31 14.71
C ALA A 216 -10.07 -24.30 14.82
N ALA A 217 -10.59 -24.07 16.04
CA ALA A 217 -11.65 -23.09 16.29
C ALA A 217 -11.19 -21.66 16.00
N PHE A 218 -9.95 -21.32 16.42
CA PHE A 218 -9.35 -20.03 16.11
C PHE A 218 -9.24 -19.78 14.60
N MET A 219 -8.74 -20.78 13.86
CA MET A 219 -8.58 -20.69 12.41
C MET A 219 -9.93 -20.55 11.69
N GLU A 220 -10.95 -21.31 12.11
CA GLU A 220 -12.31 -21.24 11.56
C GLU A 220 -12.90 -19.83 11.69
N ARG A 221 -12.73 -19.18 12.85
CA ARG A 221 -13.26 -17.82 13.06
C ARG A 221 -12.39 -16.71 12.44
N SER A 222 -11.09 -16.92 12.24
CA SER A 222 -10.13 -15.84 11.95
C SER A 222 -9.62 -15.80 10.51
N LEU A 223 -9.55 -16.93 9.81
CA LEU A 223 -8.94 -16.99 8.47
C LEU A 223 -9.74 -16.18 7.44
N GLY A 224 -11.05 -16.42 7.34
CA GLY A 224 -11.92 -15.70 6.39
C GLY A 224 -11.88 -14.17 6.59
N PRO A 225 -12.09 -13.66 7.82
CA PRO A 225 -11.97 -12.24 8.11
C PRO A 225 -10.59 -11.64 7.80
N MET A 226 -9.50 -12.35 8.14
CA MET A 226 -8.13 -11.89 7.83
C MET A 226 -7.90 -11.82 6.32
N THR A 227 -8.29 -12.86 5.57
CA THR A 227 -8.17 -12.88 4.11
C THR A 227 -8.93 -11.72 3.47
N LYS A 228 -10.17 -11.45 3.93
CA LYS A 228 -10.94 -10.30 3.46
C LYS A 228 -10.25 -8.98 3.77
N GLN A 229 -9.74 -8.81 5.00
CA GLN A 229 -8.99 -7.64 5.42
C GLN A 229 -7.77 -7.41 4.51
N VAL A 230 -6.93 -8.43 4.28
CA VAL A 230 -5.74 -8.32 3.43
C VAL A 230 -6.09 -7.89 2.00
N LYS A 231 -7.16 -8.45 1.40
CA LYS A 231 -7.61 -8.06 0.05
C LYS A 231 -7.98 -6.57 -0.05
N LEU A 232 -8.65 -6.03 0.96
CA LEU A 232 -9.01 -4.61 0.97
C LEU A 232 -7.77 -3.73 1.16
N LEU A 233 -6.85 -4.15 2.04
CA LEU A 233 -5.60 -3.43 2.31
C LEU A 233 -4.64 -3.43 1.11
N ILE A 234 -4.65 -4.48 0.27
CA ILE A 234 -3.92 -4.51 -1.01
C ILE A 234 -4.35 -3.33 -1.90
N LEU A 235 -5.66 -3.17 -2.08
CA LEU A 235 -6.24 -2.08 -2.88
C LEU A 235 -5.93 -0.71 -2.27
N GLN A 236 -6.10 -0.58 -0.95
CA GLN A 236 -5.80 0.65 -0.24
C GLN A 236 -4.34 1.05 -0.41
N GLN A 237 -3.41 0.10 -0.33
CA GLN A 237 -1.98 0.40 -0.37
C GLN A 237 -1.51 0.81 -1.78
N HIS A 238 -2.16 0.32 -2.85
CA HIS A 238 -1.93 0.85 -4.19
C HIS A 238 -2.26 2.35 -4.29
N LEU A 239 -3.38 2.78 -3.71
CA LEU A 239 -3.74 4.21 -3.66
C LEU A 239 -2.75 5.01 -2.80
N TYR A 240 -2.34 4.43 -1.68
CA TYR A 240 -1.36 4.99 -0.76
C TYR A 240 -0.02 5.30 -1.46
N TRP A 241 0.58 4.31 -2.12
CA TRP A 241 1.85 4.46 -2.84
C TRP A 241 1.72 5.29 -4.12
N CYS A 242 0.56 5.27 -4.78
CA CYS A 242 0.29 6.15 -5.92
C CYS A 242 0.40 7.63 -5.53
N VAL A 243 -0.27 8.02 -4.45
CA VAL A 243 -0.24 9.41 -3.97
C VAL A 243 1.10 9.76 -3.31
N TRP A 244 1.76 8.80 -2.65
CA TRP A 244 3.13 8.99 -2.16
C TRP A 244 4.08 9.44 -3.27
N CYS A 245 4.05 8.75 -4.42
CA CYS A 245 4.89 9.10 -5.57
C CYS A 245 4.66 10.55 -6.01
N LEU A 246 3.42 11.04 -5.98
CA LEU A 246 3.12 12.44 -6.28
C LEU A 246 3.76 13.41 -5.28
N VAL A 247 3.66 13.10 -3.99
CA VAL A 247 4.21 13.94 -2.91
C VAL A 247 5.74 14.00 -2.98
N MET A 248 6.39 12.88 -3.33
CA MET A 248 7.86 12.82 -3.48
C MET A 248 8.38 13.70 -4.62
N MET A 249 7.56 14.01 -5.63
CA MET A 249 7.94 14.89 -6.74
C MET A 249 7.84 16.40 -6.43
N LYS A 250 7.42 16.81 -5.23
CA LYS A 250 7.15 18.23 -4.92
C LYS A 250 8.30 19.15 -5.30
N GLY A 251 9.52 18.85 -4.82
CA GLY A 251 10.68 19.73 -5.01
C GLY A 251 11.06 19.88 -6.48
N GLN A 252 10.78 18.87 -7.29
CA GLN A 252 11.03 18.85 -8.73
C GLN A 252 9.99 19.65 -9.48
N LEU A 253 8.72 19.51 -9.10
CA LEU A 253 7.63 20.32 -9.66
C LEU A 253 7.86 21.82 -9.34
N GLU A 254 8.34 22.16 -8.15
CA GLU A 254 8.72 23.53 -7.81
C GLU A 254 9.82 24.06 -8.74
N GLN A 255 10.84 23.24 -9.05
CA GLN A 255 11.91 23.58 -9.98
C GLN A 255 11.39 23.74 -11.41
N MET A 256 10.58 22.81 -11.91
CA MET A 256 9.95 22.88 -13.24
C MET A 256 9.09 24.14 -13.38
N ALA A 257 8.30 24.48 -12.36
CA ALA A 257 7.43 25.65 -12.36
C ALA A 257 8.20 26.98 -12.28
N ALA A 258 9.43 26.95 -11.75
CA ALA A 258 10.31 28.11 -11.66
C ALA A 258 11.17 28.29 -12.91
N ASN A 259 11.62 27.19 -13.53
CA ASN A 259 12.42 27.19 -14.74
C ASN A 259 11.87 26.22 -15.81
N PRO A 260 10.88 26.64 -16.60
CA PRO A 260 10.25 25.77 -17.61
C PRO A 260 11.20 25.30 -18.71
N ALA A 261 12.34 25.98 -18.92
CA ALA A 261 13.34 25.57 -19.90
C ALA A 261 14.06 24.26 -19.52
N ASP A 262 14.13 23.95 -18.23
CA ASP A 262 14.78 22.74 -17.71
C ASP A 262 13.79 21.57 -17.54
N PHE A 263 12.51 21.75 -17.92
CA PHE A 263 11.44 20.80 -17.67
C PHE A 263 11.79 19.36 -18.05
N GLU A 264 12.29 19.17 -19.28
CA GLU A 264 12.63 17.84 -19.82
C GLU A 264 13.74 17.16 -18.99
N ALA A 265 14.80 17.90 -18.65
CA ALA A 265 15.91 17.37 -17.86
C ALA A 265 15.49 17.01 -16.43
N ILE A 266 14.59 17.79 -15.84
CA ILE A 266 14.03 17.49 -14.52
C ILE A 266 13.06 16.31 -14.63
N LEU A 267 12.27 16.19 -15.69
CA LEU A 267 11.33 15.07 -15.85
C LEU A 267 12.08 13.74 -15.97
N ASP A 268 13.12 13.68 -16.82
CA ASP A 268 13.93 12.48 -17.03
C ASP A 268 14.60 11.99 -15.74
N ALA A 269 15.01 12.92 -14.86
CA ALA A 269 15.65 12.57 -13.59
C ALA A 269 14.69 11.98 -12.54
N TYR A 270 13.38 12.12 -12.73
CA TYR A 270 12.36 11.73 -11.74
C TYR A 270 11.22 10.90 -12.34
N ASP A 271 11.47 10.34 -13.52
CA ASP A 271 10.56 9.51 -14.30
C ASP A 271 10.06 8.28 -13.51
N PHE A 272 10.88 7.78 -12.57
CA PHE A 272 10.51 6.72 -11.61
C PHE A 272 9.13 6.99 -10.97
N TYR A 273 8.93 8.18 -10.40
CA TYR A 273 7.73 8.47 -9.60
C TYR A 273 6.49 8.55 -10.48
N VAL A 274 6.62 9.06 -11.70
CA VAL A 274 5.52 9.13 -12.67
C VAL A 274 5.10 7.72 -13.09
N HIS A 275 6.07 6.89 -13.45
CA HIS A 275 5.84 5.51 -13.84
C HIS A 275 5.27 4.66 -12.70
N CYS A 276 5.83 4.80 -11.49
CA CYS A 276 5.36 4.08 -10.30
C CYS A 276 3.94 4.51 -9.93
N ALA A 277 3.64 5.82 -9.89
CA ALA A 277 2.29 6.32 -9.61
C ALA A 277 1.25 5.75 -10.59
N ARG A 278 1.59 5.75 -11.90
CA ARG A 278 0.72 5.18 -12.93
C ARG A 278 0.47 3.71 -12.69
N MET A 279 1.53 2.91 -12.52
CA MET A 279 1.43 1.47 -12.31
C MET A 279 0.58 1.16 -11.08
N ARG A 280 0.82 1.82 -9.95
CA ARG A 280 0.03 1.61 -8.73
C ARG A 280 -1.45 1.94 -8.94
N LEU A 281 -1.77 3.02 -9.65
CA LEU A 281 -3.16 3.32 -10.01
C LEU A 281 -3.74 2.23 -10.93
N GLU A 282 -3.04 1.81 -11.98
CA GLU A 282 -3.50 0.77 -12.91
C GLU A 282 -3.79 -0.55 -12.19
N LEU A 283 -2.91 -0.99 -11.29
CA LEU A 283 -3.11 -2.19 -10.47
C LEU A 283 -4.32 -2.07 -9.56
N TYR A 284 -4.52 -0.93 -8.91
CA TYR A 284 -5.74 -0.67 -8.15
C TYR A 284 -6.99 -0.81 -9.02
N LEU A 285 -6.99 -0.21 -10.22
CA LEU A 285 -8.14 -0.25 -11.13
C LEU A 285 -8.41 -1.67 -11.66
N GLU A 286 -7.35 -2.44 -11.96
CA GLU A 286 -7.42 -3.84 -12.40
C GLU A 286 -8.00 -4.73 -11.28
N GLN A 287 -7.47 -4.60 -10.05
CA GLN A 287 -7.84 -5.48 -8.95
C GLN A 287 -9.17 -5.11 -8.28
N ARG A 288 -9.55 -3.82 -8.20
CA ARG A 288 -10.79 -3.42 -7.47
C ARG A 288 -12.03 -4.11 -8.01
N GLY A 289 -12.11 -4.26 -9.34
CA GLY A 289 -13.24 -4.91 -10.02
C GLY A 289 -13.25 -6.42 -9.77
N ALA A 290 -12.08 -7.04 -9.76
CA ALA A 290 -11.92 -8.48 -9.63
C ALA A 290 -11.93 -8.98 -8.17
N MET A 291 -11.65 -8.12 -7.19
CA MET A 291 -11.68 -8.43 -5.76
C MET A 291 -13.02 -8.11 -5.08
N GLY A 292 -13.98 -7.54 -5.82
CA GLY A 292 -15.30 -7.15 -5.30
C GLY A 292 -15.29 -5.87 -4.45
N GLY A 293 -14.30 -5.01 -4.64
CA GLY A 293 -14.04 -3.81 -3.83
C GLY A 293 -14.68 -2.52 -4.34
N GLY A 294 -15.80 -2.59 -5.06
CA GLY A 294 -16.53 -1.40 -5.53
C GLY A 294 -17.96 -1.36 -4.99
N PRO A 295 -18.55 -0.18 -4.72
CA PRO A 295 -19.98 -0.10 -4.45
C PRO A 295 -20.79 -0.59 -5.67
N ASN A 296 -21.90 -1.29 -5.40
CA ASN A 296 -23.00 -1.42 -6.36
C ASN A 296 -23.63 -0.06 -6.66
#